data_AF-A0A4R4B2U2-F1
#
_entry.id   AF-A0A4R4B2U2-F1
#
_cell.length_a   1.000
_cell.length_b   1.000
_cell.length_c   1.000
_cell.angle_alpha   90.00
_cell.angle_beta   90.00
_cell.angle_gamma   90.00
#
_symmetry.space_group_name_H-M   'P 1'
#
loop_
_entity.id
_entity.type
_entity.pdbx_description
1 polymer ?
#
loop_
_entity_poly.entity_id
_entity_poly.type
_entity_poly.pdbx_seq_one_letter_code
_entity_poly.pdbx_strand_id
1 'polypeptide(L)' 'MIIKLTTTFIKIFHLFFLLYFQSTTIIMAKSQTDVISEFKQALLKNDKKLMRSYVTEGIELQC' A
#
# COMPACT_ATOMS: atom_id res chain seq x y z
N MET A 1 23.92 -31.07 15.29
CA MET A 1 22.72 -31.28 14.45
C MET A 1 21.68 -30.16 14.63
N ILE A 2 21.33 -29.78 15.87
CA ILE A 2 20.35 -28.73 16.19
C ILE A 2 20.70 -27.36 15.58
N ILE A 3 21.94 -26.89 15.70
CA ILE A 3 22.37 -25.59 15.16
C ILE A 3 22.16 -25.47 13.63
N LYS A 4 22.38 -26.56 12.89
CA LYS A 4 22.21 -26.60 11.42
C LYS A 4 20.74 -26.59 11.00
N LEU A 5 19.89 -27.27 11.77
CA LEU A 5 18.45 -27.27 11.55
C LEU A 5 17.85 -25.89 11.85
N THR A 6 18.19 -25.29 13.00
CA THR A 6 17.74 -23.95 13.39
C THR A 6 18.18 -22.88 12.39
N THR A 7 19.44 -22.88 11.95
CA THR A 7 19.94 -21.93 10.94
C THR A 7 19.24 -22.06 9.59
N THR A 8 18.86 -23.29 9.20
CA THR A 8 18.10 -23.54 7.96
C THR A 8 16.67 -23.00 8.07
N PHE A 9 15.98 -23.27 9.18
CA PHE A 9 14.64 -22.73 9.43
C PHE A 9 14.63 -21.21 9.48
N ILE A 10 15.62 -20.59 10.14
CA ILE A 10 15.75 -19.13 10.18
C ILE A 10 15.89 -18.55 8.76
N LYS A 11 16.71 -19.16 7.90
CA LYS A 11 16.87 -18.71 6.50
C LYS A 11 15.59 -18.82 5.69
N ILE A 12 14.87 -19.93 5.83
CA ILE A 12 13.59 -20.15 5.16
C ILE A 12 12.55 -19.12 5.63
N PHE A 13 12.45 -18.90 6.94
CA PHE A 13 11.58 -17.88 7.52
C PHE A 13 11.91 -16.49 6.99
N HIS A 14 13.19 -16.10 6.96
CA HIS A 14 13.61 -14.80 6.41
C HIS A 14 13.25 -14.65 4.94
N LEU A 15 13.45 -15.70 4.13
CA LEU A 15 13.09 -15.66 2.71
C LEU A 15 11.58 -15.45 2.52
N PHE A 16 10.75 -16.21 3.25
CA PHE A 16 9.29 -16.04 3.19
C PHE A 16 8.85 -14.68 3.69
N PHE A 17 9.42 -14.21 4.81
CA PHE A 17 9.11 -12.90 5.36
C PHE A 17 9.45 -11.77 4.38
N LEU A 18 10.64 -11.82 3.76
CA LEU A 18 11.07 -10.84 2.77
C LEU A 18 10.16 -10.85 1.53
N LEU A 19 9.85 -12.03 0.99
CA LEU A 19 8.96 -12.17 -0.17
C LEU A 19 7.55 -11.66 0.12
N TYR A 20 7.01 -11.99 1.31
CA TYR A 20 5.69 -11.55 1.74
C TYR A 20 5.63 -10.03 1.94
N PHE A 21 6.63 -9.46 2.65
CA PHE A 21 6.67 -8.04 2.94
C PHE A 21 6.91 -7.20 1.67
N GLN A 22 7.81 -7.64 0.80
CA GLN A 22 8.08 -6.99 -0.48
C GLN A 22 6.82 -6.99 -1.36
N SER A 23 6.14 -8.13 -1.49
CA SER A 23 4.91 -8.23 -2.29
C SER A 23 3.80 -7.33 -1.75
N THR A 24 3.59 -7.36 -0.42
CA THR A 24 2.58 -6.52 0.24
C THR A 24 2.89 -5.03 0.08
N THR A 25 4.16 -4.65 0.20
CA THR A 25 4.60 -3.25 0.01
C THR A 25 4.37 -2.78 -1.43
N ILE A 26 4.68 -3.61 -2.43
CA ILE A 26 4.45 -3.29 -3.84
C ILE A 26 2.95 -3.13 -4.14
N ILE A 27 2.11 -4.03 -3.64
CA ILE A 27 0.65 -3.96 -3.82
C ILE A 27 0.09 -2.70 -3.15
N MET A 28 0.54 -2.38 -1.94
CA MET A 28 0.14 -1.17 -1.22
C MET A 28 0.57 0.10 -1.95
N ALA A 29 1.81 0.17 -2.44
CA ALA A 29 2.32 1.31 -3.20
C ALA A 29 1.53 1.51 -4.52
N LYS A 30 1.18 0.41 -5.20
CA LYS A 30 0.34 0.46 -6.39
C LYS A 30 -1.06 0.99 -6.08
N SER A 31 -1.73 0.44 -5.07
CA SER A 31 -3.06 0.89 -4.65
C SER A 31 -3.07 2.37 -4.23
N GLN A 32 -2.05 2.83 -3.49
CA GLN A 32 -1.90 4.24 -3.15
C GLN A 32 -1.72 5.12 -4.39
N THR A 33 -0.94 4.66 -5.36
CA THR A 33 -0.72 5.39 -6.63
C THR A 33 -2.01 5.50 -7.43
N ASP A 34 -2.79 4.43 -7.51
CA ASP A 34 -4.06 4.38 -8.22
C ASP A 34 -5.08 5.35 -7.60
N VAL A 35 -5.21 5.34 -6.26
CA VAL A 35 -6.08 6.27 -5.52
C VAL A 35 -5.68 7.74 -5.75
N ILE A 36 -4.39 8.05 -5.72
CA ILE A 36 -3.89 9.42 -6.00
C ILE A 36 -4.19 9.84 -7.45
N SER A 37 -4.05 8.92 -8.40
CA SER A 37 -4.35 9.18 -9.82
C SER A 37 -5.83 9.49 -10.03
N GLU A 38 -6.72 8.68 -9.45
CA GLU A 38 -8.17 8.88 -9.52
C GLU A 38 -8.59 10.19 -8.84
N PHE A 39 -8.01 10.50 -7.67
CA PHE A 39 -8.25 11.78 -7.00
C PHE A 39 -7.82 12.99 -7.86
N LYS A 40 -6.65 12.92 -8.52
CA LYS A 40 -6.19 13.95 -9.47
C LYS A 40 -7.15 14.11 -10.64
N GLN A 41 -7.67 13.02 -11.19
CA GLN A 41 -8.65 13.09 -12.27
C GLN A 41 -9.97 13.71 -11.80
N ALA A 42 -10.42 13.40 -10.58
CA ALA A 42 -11.61 13.98 -9.98
C ALA A 42 -11.46 15.50 -9.79
N LEU A 43 -10.27 15.95 -9.34
CA LEU A 43 -9.89 17.37 -9.27
C LEU A 43 -9.99 18.07 -10.64
N LEU A 44 -9.39 17.50 -11.68
CA LEU A 44 -9.42 18.07 -13.03
C LEU A 44 -10.84 18.17 -13.62
N LYS A 45 -11.71 17.23 -13.26
CA LYS A 45 -13.13 17.22 -13.67
C LYS A 45 -14.04 18.03 -12.75
N ASN A 46 -13.51 18.59 -11.66
CA ASN A 46 -14.28 19.24 -10.59
C ASN A 46 -15.40 18.35 -10.02
N ASP A 47 -15.17 17.04 -9.94
CA ASP A 47 -16.12 16.08 -9.38
C ASP A 47 -16.05 16.10 -7.85
N LYS A 48 -16.75 17.07 -7.25
CA LYS A 48 -16.73 17.32 -5.80
C LYS A 48 -17.17 16.12 -4.96
N LYS A 49 -18.04 15.26 -5.50
CA LYS A 49 -18.52 14.05 -4.79
C LYS A 49 -17.42 13.01 -4.73
N LEU A 50 -16.78 12.74 -5.87
CA LEU A 50 -15.70 11.76 -5.95
C LEU A 50 -14.47 12.23 -5.15
N MET A 51 -14.13 13.51 -5.24
CA MET A 51 -13.03 14.09 -4.46
C MET A 51 -13.23 13.93 -2.95
N ARG A 52 -14.44 14.21 -2.44
CA ARG A 52 -14.76 14.02 -1.02
C ARG A 52 -14.67 12.56 -0.58
N SER A 53 -14.95 11.60 -1.47
CA SER A 53 -14.86 10.17 -1.12
C SER A 53 -13.44 9.67 -0.84
N TYR A 54 -12.43 10.37 -1.36
CA TYR A 54 -11.02 10.04 -1.12
C TYR A 54 -10.41 10.78 0.09
N VAL A 55 -11.19 11.65 0.74
CA VAL A 55 -10.71 12.51 1.81
C VAL A 55 -11.32 12.07 3.13
N THR A 56 -10.48 12.03 4.18
CA THR A 56 -10.94 11.71 5.53
C THR A 56 -11.93 12.77 6.03
N GLU A 57 -12.96 12.33 6.75
CA GLU A 57 -13.92 13.23 7.38
C GLU A 57 -13.22 14.30 8.22
N GLY A 58 -13.68 15.55 8.11
CA GLY A 58 -13.08 16.70 8.78
C GLY A 58 -11.97 17.40 7.99
N ILE A 59 -11.49 16.86 6.87
CA ILE A 59 -10.61 17.60 5.96
C ILE A 59 -11.46 18.39 4.97
N GLU A 60 -11.29 19.72 5.01
CA GLU A 60 -11.99 20.64 4.13
C GLU A 60 -11.21 20.79 2.82
N LEU A 61 -11.80 20.31 1.72
CA LEU A 61 -11.29 20.51 0.38
C LEU A 61 -11.66 21.90 -0.12
N GLN A 62 -10.67 22.79 -0.22
CA GLN A 62 -10.82 24.08 -0.90
C GLN A 62 -10.80 23.84 -2.42
N CYS A 63 -11.97 23.59 -3.02
CA CYS A 63 -12.15 23.24 -4.43
C CYS A 63 -13.24 24.05 -5.11
#